data_AF-R0D2X0-F1
#
_entry.id   AF-R0D2X0-F1
#
_cell.length_a   1.000
_cell.length_b   1.000
_cell.length_c   1.000
_cell.angle_alpha   90.00
_cell.angle_beta   90.00
_cell.angle_gamma   90.00
#
_symmetry.space_group_name_H-M   'P 1'
#
loop_
_entity.id
_entity.type
_entity.pdbx_description
1 polymer ?
#
loop_
_entity_poly.entity_id
_entity_poly.type
_entity_poly.pdbx_seq_one_letter_code
_entity_poly.pdbx_strand_id
1 'polypeptide(L)' 'MVPNAAETEVRLAGPEEADRFSRFLQGFLSANGFPFVIVHDTPELLGQLRKVVFEDAGLSHKFASEWLNQRGTAGSA' A
#
# COMPACT_ATOMS: atom_id res chain seq x y z
N MET A 1 -23.24 -10.84 -6.25
CA MET A 1 -22.53 -10.17 -5.14
C MET A 1 -21.09 -10.00 -5.57
N VAL A 2 -20.69 -8.79 -5.95
CA VAL A 2 -19.27 -8.52 -6.24
C VAL A 2 -18.57 -8.46 -4.89
N PRO A 3 -17.46 -9.18 -4.65
CA PRO A 3 -16.71 -9.00 -3.42
C PRO A 3 -16.35 -7.51 -3.35
N ASN A 4 -16.70 -6.88 -2.24
CA ASN A 4 -16.36 -5.49 -1.94
C ASN A 4 -14.85 -5.40 -1.65
N ALA A 5 -14.03 -5.92 -2.57
CA ALA A 5 -12.60 -5.96 -2.49
C ALA A 5 -12.14 -4.51 -2.39
N ALA A 6 -11.48 -4.19 -1.30
CA ALA A 6 -11.08 -2.83 -1.03
C ALA A 6 -9.66 -2.65 -1.56
N GLU A 7 -9.55 -1.86 -2.60
CA GLU A 7 -8.32 -1.72 -3.37
C GLU A 7 -7.65 -0.40 -3.01
N THR A 8 -6.35 -0.45 -2.74
CA THR A 8 -5.51 0.75 -2.61
C THR A 8 -4.47 0.74 -3.71
N GLU A 9 -4.47 1.77 -4.54
CA GLU A 9 -3.47 1.98 -5.58
C GLU A 9 -2.39 2.95 -5.10
N VAL A 10 -1.13 2.53 -5.23
CA VAL A 10 0.04 3.31 -4.82
C VAL A 10 0.97 3.48 -6.01
N ARG A 11 1.17 4.73 -6.41
CA ARG A 11 2.16 5.11 -7.42
C ARG A 11 3.50 5.38 -6.77
N LEU A 12 4.49 4.59 -7.16
CA LEU A 12 5.86 4.67 -6.69
C LEU A 12 6.71 5.32 -7.79
N ALA A 13 7.44 6.37 -7.45
CA ALA A 13 8.26 7.16 -8.37
C ALA A 13 9.61 6.49 -8.70
N GLY A 14 9.96 5.39 -8.02
CA GLY A 14 11.22 4.69 -8.23
C GLY A 14 11.47 3.54 -7.24
N PRO A 15 12.61 2.85 -7.36
CA PRO A 15 12.93 1.67 -6.56
C PRO A 15 13.05 1.96 -5.05
N GLU A 16 13.52 3.15 -4.66
CA GLU A 16 13.59 3.53 -3.25
C GLU A 16 12.21 3.64 -2.59
N GLU A 17 11.22 4.17 -3.31
CA GLU A 17 9.84 4.20 -2.83
C GLU A 17 9.23 2.79 -2.79
N ALA A 18 9.59 1.91 -3.72
CA ALA A 18 9.15 0.52 -3.72
C ALA A 18 9.69 -0.28 -2.52
N ASP A 19 10.94 -0.05 -2.12
CA ASP A 19 11.52 -0.62 -0.91
C ASP A 19 10.85 -0.08 0.34
N ARG A 20 10.62 1.24 0.42
CA ARG A 20 9.90 1.88 1.53
C ARG A 20 8.48 1.33 1.66
N PHE A 21 7.79 1.19 0.53
CA PHE A 21 6.46 0.59 0.48
C PHE A 21 6.47 -0.85 0.96
N SER A 22 7.46 -1.66 0.56
CA SER A 22 7.54 -3.06 0.99
C SER A 22 7.76 -3.19 2.49
N ARG A 23 8.62 -2.34 3.08
CA ARG A 23 8.81 -2.26 4.54
C ARG A 23 7.56 -1.78 5.26
N PHE A 24 6.88 -0.77 4.72
CA PHE A 24 5.61 -0.27 5.25
C PHE A 24 4.54 -1.36 5.24
N LEU A 25 4.35 -2.04 4.10
CA LEU A 25 3.38 -3.11 3.96
C LEU A 25 3.65 -4.22 4.98
N GLN A 26 4.90 -4.65 5.12
CA GLN A 26 5.26 -5.65 6.13
C GLN A 26 4.93 -5.20 7.56
N GLY A 27 5.28 -3.95 7.90
CA GLY A 27 4.98 -3.38 9.23
C GLY A 27 3.48 -3.25 9.49
N PHE A 28 2.72 -2.78 8.49
CA PHE A 28 1.27 -2.69 8.55
C PHE A 28 0.63 -4.05 8.74
N LEU A 29 1.00 -5.05 7.92
CA LEU A 29 0.47 -6.40 8.05
C LEU A 29 0.77 -6.97 9.43
N SER A 30 2.00 -6.82 9.92
CA SER A 30 2.37 -7.30 11.26
C SER A 30 1.60 -6.62 12.39
N ALA A 31 1.31 -5.32 12.28
CA ALA A 31 0.56 -4.57 13.29
C ALA A 31 -0.94 -4.89 13.28
N ASN A 32 -1.46 -5.45 12.19
CA ASN A 32 -2.87 -5.78 12.00
C ASN A 32 -3.16 -7.29 11.98
N GLY A 33 -2.22 -8.13 12.44
CA GLY A 33 -2.44 -9.57 12.58
C GLY A 33 -2.27 -10.39 11.30
N PHE A 34 -1.49 -9.88 10.34
CA PHE A 34 -1.24 -10.48 9.03
C PHE A 34 -2.51 -10.79 8.21
N PRO A 35 -3.32 -9.77 7.88
CA PRO A 35 -4.49 -9.96 7.03
C PRO A 35 -4.09 -10.44 5.63
N PHE A 36 -5.01 -11.11 4.95
CA PHE A 36 -4.76 -11.57 3.58
C PHE A 36 -4.84 -10.38 2.62
N VAL A 37 -3.76 -10.19 1.85
CA VAL A 37 -3.67 -9.14 0.83
C VAL A 37 -3.12 -9.68 -0.47
N ILE A 38 -3.65 -9.17 -1.58
CA ILE A 38 -3.12 -9.45 -2.92
C ILE A 38 -2.41 -8.20 -3.40
N VAL A 39 -1.11 -8.31 -3.71
CA VAL A 39 -0.32 -7.21 -4.26
C VAL A 39 -0.13 -7.45 -5.74
N HIS A 40 -0.72 -6.57 -6.55
CA HIS A 40 -0.45 -6.48 -7.97
C HIS A 40 0.67 -5.48 -8.21
N ASP A 41 1.68 -5.93 -8.94
CA ASP A 41 2.85 -5.16 -9.29
C ASP A 41 2.82 -4.91 -10.79
N THR A 42 2.56 -3.67 -11.19
CA THR A 42 2.46 -3.27 -12.60
C THR A 42 3.55 -2.25 -12.91
N PRO A 43 4.54 -2.59 -13.74
CA PRO A 43 5.54 -1.62 -14.17
C PRO A 43 4.88 -0.55 -15.04
N GLU A 44 5.13 0.73 -14.75
CA GLU A 44 4.64 1.87 -15.53
C GLU A 44 5.80 2.61 -16.20
N LEU A 45 5.52 3.36 -17.27
CA LEU A 45 6.53 4.06 -18.08
C LEU A 45 7.36 5.10 -17.29
N LEU A 46 6.83 5.59 -16.16
CA LEU A 46 7.43 6.62 -15.29
C LEU A 46 7.57 6.15 -13.84
N GLY A 47 7.46 4.85 -13.56
CA GLY A 47 7.51 4.34 -12.20
C GLY A 47 6.91 2.95 -12.04
N GLN A 48 6.35 2.67 -10.86
CA GLN A 48 5.73 1.39 -10.56
C GLN A 48 4.37 1.63 -9.89
N LEU A 49 3.33 1.03 -10.47
CA LEU A 49 1.99 1.02 -9.87
C LEU A 49 1.84 -0.25 -9.06
N ARG A 50 1.60 -0.06 -7.76
CA ARG A 50 1.35 -1.15 -6.83
C ARG A 50 -0.07 -1.08 -6.34
N LYS A 51 -0.86 -2.09 -6.67
CA LYS A 51 -2.25 -2.20 -6.25
C LYS A 51 -2.37 -3.26 -5.17
N VAL A 52 -2.80 -2.88 -3.98
CA VAL A 52 -3.04 -3.78 -2.86
C VAL A 52 -4.53 -3.99 -2.70
N VAL A 53 -4.95 -5.24 -2.79
CA VAL A 53 -6.33 -5.64 -2.58
C VAL A 53 -6.45 -6.27 -1.21
N PHE A 54 -7.30 -5.68 -0.37
CA PHE A 54 -7.58 -6.16 0.98
C PHE A 54 -8.90 -6.94 0.99
N GLU A 55 -8.96 -7.92 1.90
CA GLU A 55 -10.20 -8.63 2.22
C GLU A 55 -11.26 -7.72 2.88
N ASP A 56 -10.81 -6.67 3.57
CA ASP A 56 -11.65 -5.76 4.34
C ASP A 56 -11.46 -4.29 3.93
N ALA A 57 -12.56 -3.56 3.84
CA ALA A 57 -12.58 -2.15 3.45
C ALA A 57 -12.05 -1.20 4.54
N GLY A 58 -12.22 -1.55 5.81
CA GLY A 58 -11.61 -0.80 6.91
C GLY A 58 -10.09 -0.89 6.88
N LEU A 59 -9.54 -2.08 6.60
CA LEU A 59 -8.09 -2.28 6.45
C LEU A 59 -7.52 -1.50 5.27
N SER A 60 -8.19 -1.51 4.12
CA SER A 60 -7.76 -0.72 2.96
C SER A 60 -7.75 0.79 3.24
N HIS A 61 -8.82 1.31 3.86
CA HIS A 61 -8.88 2.73 4.23
C HIS A 61 -7.80 3.11 5.25
N LYS A 62 -7.58 2.26 6.27
CA LYS A 62 -6.52 2.45 7.27
C LYS A 62 -5.14 2.44 6.61
N PHE A 63 -4.89 1.49 5.71
CA PHE A 63 -3.64 1.38 4.95
C PHE A 63 -3.37 2.65 4.12
N ALA A 64 -4.37 3.11 3.35
CA ALA A 64 -4.25 4.32 2.54
C ALA A 64 -3.94 5.55 3.41
N SER A 65 -4.61 5.69 4.55
CA SER A 65 -4.38 6.80 5.49
C SER A 65 -2.98 6.73 6.12
N GLU A 66 -2.54 5.57 6.58
CA GLU A 66 -1.21 5.40 7.18
C GLU A 66 -0.07 5.60 6.17
N TRP A 67 -0.26 5.14 4.93
CA TRP A 67 0.69 5.36 3.84
C TRP A 67 0.82 6.86 3.51
N LEU A 68 -0.29 7.57 3.37
CA LEU A 68 -0.30 9.02 3.14
C LEU A 68 0.38 9.77 4.28
N ASN A 69 0.11 9.40 5.53
CA ASN A 69 0.76 9.98 6.70
C ASN A 69 2.27 9.74 6.66
N GLN A 70 2.75 8.52 6.39
CA GLN A 70 4.18 8.24 6.25
C GLN A 70 4.84 9.03 5.12
N ARG A 71 4.14 9.20 3.98
CA ARG A 71 4.66 9.99 2.85
C ARG A 71 4.73 11.49 3.20
N GLY A 72 3.81 11.99 4.02
CA GLY A 72 3.86 13.34 4.59
C GLY A 72 5.02 13.53 5.58
N THR A 73 5.33 12.53 6.41
CA THR A 73 6.46 12.60 7.35
C THR A 73 7.83 12.53 6.65
N ALA A 74 7.89 12.03 5.42
CA ALA A 74 9.11 12.02 4.61
C ALA A 74 9.46 13.38 3.97
N GLY A 75 8.64 14.43 4.19
CA GLY A 75 8.87 15.81 3.77
C GLY A 75 9.22 16.76 4.93
N SER A 76 9.59 16.25 6.10
CA SER A 76 10.05 17.05 7.24
C SER A 76 11.11 16.31 8.04
N ALA A 77 12.33 16.28 7.50
CA ALA A 77 13.57 16.12 8.26
C ALA A 77 14.73 16.66 7.41
#